data_AF-A0A0R1ZTH8-F1
#
_entry.id   AF-A0A0R1ZTH8-F1
#
_cell.length_a   1.000
_cell.length_b   1.000
_cell.length_c   1.000
_cell.angle_alpha   90.00
_cell.angle_beta   90.00
_cell.angle_gamma   90.00
#
_symmetry.space_group_name_H-M   'P 1'
#
loop_
_entity.id
_entity.type
_entity.pdbx_description
1 polymer ?
#
loop_
_entity_poly.entity_id
_entity_poly.type
_entity_poly.pdbx_seq_one_letter_code
_entity_poly.pdbx_strand_id
1 'polypeptide(L)'
;MRKFTLSMRLITACTFIVGIICTFIGPKTVPTHFNGLGTIDATSGPLAFLAEGAIVVIFGELVILWAKWRRKKDATSDINMIMYKELYMIFFTGIIAVVVLITMWQQMHGIAG
;
A
#
# COMPACT_ATOMS: atom_id res chain seq x y z
N MET A 1 5.39 13.49 -16.36
CA MET A 1 4.82 12.89 -15.11
C MET A 1 3.77 11.80 -15.32
N ARG A 2 3.10 11.74 -16.48
CA ARG A 2 1.96 10.82 -16.67
C ARG A 2 2.33 9.35 -16.41
N LYS A 3 3.48 8.89 -16.92
CA LYS A 3 3.98 7.52 -16.74
C LYS A 3 4.19 7.18 -15.26
N PHE A 4 4.91 8.03 -14.53
CA PHE A 4 5.17 7.85 -13.09
C PHE A 4 3.87 7.80 -12.27
N THR A 5 2.99 8.79 -12.44
CA THR A 5 1.70 8.83 -11.73
C THR A 5 0.84 7.60 -12.04
N LEU A 6 0.82 7.15 -13.29
CA LEU A 6 0.09 5.95 -13.68
C LEU A 6 0.67 4.69 -13.00
N SER A 7 1.98 4.51 -13.01
CA SER A 7 2.64 3.38 -12.35
C SER A 7 2.34 3.34 -10.85
N MET A 8 2.47 4.48 -10.17
CA MET A 8 2.15 4.60 -8.74
C MET A 8 0.70 4.24 -8.45
N ARG A 9 -0.24 4.83 -9.20
CA ARG A 9 -1.68 4.56 -9.03
C ARG A 9 -2.06 3.13 -9.32
N LEU A 10 -1.41 2.49 -10.31
CA LEU A 10 -1.68 1.10 -10.64
C LEU A 10 -1.23 0.18 -9.51
N ILE A 11 -0.04 0.41 -8.94
CA ILE A 11 0.45 -0.35 -7.77
C ILE A 11 -0.54 -0.20 -6.60
N THR A 12 -0.88 1.04 -6.23
CA THR A 12 -1.78 1.27 -5.09
C THR A 12 -3.21 0.79 -5.33
N ALA A 13 -3.71 0.91 -6.56
CA ALA A 13 -5.04 0.41 -6.92
C ALA A 13 -5.09 -1.12 -6.86
N CYS A 14 -4.05 -1.81 -7.33
CA CYS A 14 -3.96 -3.27 -7.19
C CYS A 14 -4.01 -3.69 -5.73
N THR A 15 -3.23 -3.04 -4.84
CA THR A 15 -3.27 -3.34 -3.40
C THR A 15 -4.65 -3.07 -2.80
N PHE A 16 -5.29 -1.97 -3.19
CA PHE A 16 -6.63 -1.63 -2.70
C PHE A 16 -7.69 -2.64 -3.15
N ILE A 17 -7.63 -3.09 -4.41
CA ILE A 17 -8.52 -4.13 -4.94
C ILE A 17 -8.35 -5.43 -4.15
N VAL A 18 -7.12 -5.82 -3.83
CA VAL A 18 -6.88 -7.00 -2.98
C VAL A 18 -7.48 -6.80 -1.59
N GLY A 19 -7.30 -5.62 -0.97
CA GLY A 19 -7.92 -5.29 0.31
C GLY A 19 -9.45 -5.38 0.30
N ILE A 20 -10.09 -4.94 -0.80
CA ILE A 20 -11.54 -5.12 -1.02
C ILE A 20 -11.89 -6.61 -1.06
N ILE A 21 -11.18 -7.40 -1.86
CA ILE A 21 -11.42 -8.85 -1.97
C ILE A 21 -11.29 -9.52 -0.60
N CYS A 22 -10.20 -9.26 0.13
CA CYS A 22 -9.96 -9.76 1.48
C CYS A 22 -11.05 -9.35 2.47
N THR A 23 -11.64 -8.17 2.31
CA THR A 23 -12.77 -7.73 3.15
C THR A 23 -14.00 -8.63 2.98
N PHE A 24 -14.26 -9.12 1.77
CA PHE A 24 -15.44 -9.95 1.48
C PHE A 24 -15.24 -11.44 1.77
N ILE A 25 -14.04 -11.97 1.51
CA ILE A 25 -13.74 -13.40 1.72
C ILE A 25 -13.10 -13.69 3.09
N GLY A 26 -12.68 -12.63 3.78
CA GLY A 26 -11.87 -12.71 4.97
C GLY A 26 -12.63 -13.23 6.20
N PRO A 27 -11.89 -13.64 7.23
CA PRO A 27 -12.45 -14.10 8.49
C PRO A 27 -13.19 -12.98 9.23
N LYS A 28 -14.20 -13.33 10.02
CA LYS A 28 -14.99 -12.35 10.81
C LYS A 28 -14.15 -11.57 11.83
N THR A 29 -13.06 -12.17 12.28
CA THR A 29 -12.12 -11.59 13.25
C THR A 29 -10.75 -11.55 12.60
N VAL A 30 -10.15 -10.38 12.47
CA VAL A 30 -8.85 -10.15 11.83
C VAL A 30 -7.85 -9.79 12.92
N PRO A 31 -6.74 -10.53 13.09
CA PRO A 31 -5.67 -10.15 14.02
C PRO A 31 -5.01 -8.83 13.59
N THR A 32 -4.93 -7.85 14.48
CA THR A 32 -4.36 -6.53 14.17
C THR A 32 -3.15 -6.17 15.00
N HIS A 33 -2.97 -6.83 16.14
CA HIS A 33 -1.82 -6.63 17.00
C HIS A 33 -1.38 -7.97 17.57
N PHE A 34 -0.06 -8.13 17.67
CA PHE A 34 0.60 -9.21 18.39
C PHE A 34 1.39 -8.57 19.53
N ASN A 35 1.31 -9.13 20.72
CA ASN A 35 2.14 -8.67 21.83
C ASN A 35 3.62 -9.07 21.64
N GLY A 36 4.48 -8.64 22.56
CA GLY A 36 5.92 -8.98 22.55
C GLY A 36 6.24 -10.47 22.73
N LEU A 37 5.23 -11.31 22.97
CA LEU A 37 5.34 -12.78 23.05
C LEU A 37 4.82 -13.48 21.77
N GLY A 38 4.41 -12.71 20.76
CA GLY A 38 3.90 -13.23 19.49
C GLY A 38 2.47 -13.75 19.54
N THR A 39 1.72 -13.49 20.62
CA THR A 39 0.30 -13.87 20.72
C THR A 39 -0.60 -12.71 20.31
N ILE A 40 -1.71 -13.02 19.65
CA ILE A 40 -2.72 -12.03 19.27
C ILE A 40 -3.36 -11.45 20.53
N ASP A 41 -3.29 -10.13 20.70
CA ASP A 41 -3.85 -9.40 21.83
C ASP A 41 -4.83 -8.29 21.39
N ALA A 42 -4.94 -8.02 20.07
CA ALA A 42 -6.01 -7.20 19.51
C ALA A 42 -6.51 -7.76 18.17
N THR A 43 -7.83 -7.67 17.98
CA THR A 43 -8.52 -8.07 16.76
C THR A 43 -9.43 -6.96 16.25
N SER A 44 -9.81 -7.07 14.99
CA SER A 44 -10.75 -6.17 14.32
C SER A 44 -11.71 -6.97 13.43
N GLY A 45 -12.63 -6.28 12.75
CA GLY A 45 -13.47 -6.88 11.72
C GLY A 45 -12.81 -6.90 10.34
N PRO A 46 -13.46 -7.52 9.34
CA PRO A 46 -12.94 -7.62 7.96
C PRO A 46 -12.62 -6.27 7.30
N LEU A 47 -13.23 -5.18 7.77
CA LEU A 47 -12.97 -3.82 7.28
C LEU A 47 -11.53 -3.35 7.51
N ALA A 48 -10.74 -4.01 8.37
CA ALA A 48 -9.33 -3.71 8.52
C ALA A 48 -8.54 -3.89 7.22
N PHE A 49 -8.86 -4.90 6.41
CA PHE A 49 -8.22 -5.09 5.10
C PHE A 49 -8.47 -3.90 4.14
N LEU A 50 -9.67 -3.32 4.19
CA LEU A 50 -9.99 -2.12 3.42
C LEU A 50 -9.18 -0.91 3.91
N ALA A 51 -9.04 -0.76 5.23
CA ALA A 51 -8.25 0.31 5.83
C ALA A 51 -6.77 0.20 5.46
N GLU A 52 -6.18 -1.00 5.53
CA GLU A 52 -4.81 -1.26 5.11
C GLU A 52 -4.58 -0.93 3.63
N GLY A 53 -5.50 -1.36 2.75
CA GLY A 53 -5.45 -1.00 1.33
C GLY A 53 -5.54 0.52 1.12
N ALA A 54 -6.44 1.20 1.85
CA ALA A 54 -6.62 2.65 1.76
C ALA A 54 -5.37 3.42 2.20
N ILE A 55 -4.66 2.96 3.24
CA ILE A 55 -3.40 3.55 3.69
C ILE A 55 -2.35 3.54 2.57
N VAL A 56 -2.24 2.45 1.82
CA VAL A 56 -1.31 2.34 0.69
C VAL A 56 -1.67 3.33 -0.43
N VAL A 57 -2.95 3.54 -0.71
CA VAL A 57 -3.43 4.55 -1.67
C VAL A 57 -3.06 5.97 -1.23
N ILE A 58 -3.32 6.32 0.03
CA ILE A 58 -2.98 7.63 0.59
C ILE A 58 -1.47 7.85 0.49
N PHE A 59 -0.67 6.86 0.87
CA PHE A 59 0.78 6.91 0.75
C PHE A 59 1.24 7.15 -0.69
N GLY A 60 0.67 6.43 -1.67
CA GLY A 60 1.01 6.62 -3.08
C GLY A 60 0.69 8.02 -3.60
N GLU A 61 -0.45 8.60 -3.23
CA GLU A 61 -0.79 9.98 -3.62
C GLU A 61 0.13 11.01 -2.95
N LEU A 62 0.54 10.80 -1.68
CA LEU A 62 1.54 11.64 -1.03
C LEU A 62 2.88 11.62 -1.77
N VAL A 63 3.34 10.44 -2.18
CA VAL A 63 4.57 10.29 -2.99
C VAL A 63 4.42 11.00 -4.34
N ILE A 64 3.25 10.90 -4.99
CA ILE A 64 2.98 11.62 -6.25
C ILE A 64 3.03 13.14 -6.05
N LEU A 65 2.39 13.67 -5.01
CA LEU A 65 2.38 15.09 -4.69
C LEU A 65 3.79 15.61 -4.43
N TRP A 66 4.58 14.86 -3.67
CA TRP A 66 5.96 15.20 -3.39
C TRP A 66 6.85 15.17 -4.64
N ALA A 67 6.69 14.18 -5.51
CA ALA A 67 7.42 14.12 -6.77
C ALA A 67 7.05 15.30 -7.70
N LYS A 68 5.77 15.69 -7.76
CA LYS A 68 5.32 16.88 -8.51
C LYS A 68 5.95 18.16 -7.95
N TRP A 69 5.94 18.33 -6.63
CA TRP A 69 6.58 19.48 -5.98
C TRP A 69 8.07 19.55 -6.29
N ARG A 70 8.78 18.41 -6.21
CA ARG A 70 10.21 18.32 -6.52
C ARG A 70 10.51 18.69 -7.97
N ARG A 71 9.74 18.19 -8.94
CA ARG A 71 9.92 18.54 -10.36
C ARG A 71 9.70 20.01 -10.66
N LYS A 72 8.74 20.64 -9.98
CA LYS A 72 8.51 22.07 -10.08
C LYS A 72 9.72 22.85 -9.55
N LYS A 73 10.29 22.41 -8.42
CA LYS A 73 11.49 23.01 -7.83
C LYS A 73 12.72 22.86 -8.74
N ASP A 74 12.88 21.71 -9.37
CA ASP A 74 14.03 21.40 -10.21
C ASP A 74 13.87 21.88 -11.68
N ALA A 75 12.80 22.61 -12.01
CA ALA A 75 12.47 23.07 -13.37
C ALA A 75 12.44 21.96 -14.43
N THR A 76 12.01 20.75 -14.05
CA THR A 76 11.97 19.56 -14.92
C THR A 76 10.55 19.01 -15.11
N SER A 77 9.54 19.86 -14.94
CA SER A 77 8.12 19.53 -15.10
C SER A 77 7.78 19.00 -16.50
N ASP A 78 8.48 19.50 -17.51
CA ASP A 78 8.12 19.33 -18.92
C ASP A 78 8.68 18.01 -19.48
N ILE A 79 9.62 17.39 -18.77
CA ILE A 79 10.24 16.13 -19.16
C ILE A 79 9.28 14.98 -18.86
N ASN A 80 8.72 14.32 -19.88
CA ASN A 80 7.79 13.20 -19.66
C ASN A 80 8.47 11.82 -19.60
N MET A 81 9.66 11.75 -19.03
CA MET A 81 10.42 10.52 -18.78
C MET A 81 10.46 10.25 -17.27
N ILE A 82 10.51 8.98 -16.87
CA ILE A 82 10.72 8.58 -15.48
C ILE A 82 12.17 8.90 -15.10
N MET A 83 12.37 9.69 -14.05
CA MET A 83 13.69 10.00 -13.53
C MET A 83 14.19 8.91 -12.60
N TYR A 84 15.52 8.77 -12.47
CA TYR A 84 16.13 7.76 -11.60
C TYR A 84 15.60 7.81 -10.16
N LYS A 85 15.44 9.02 -9.59
CA LYS A 85 14.85 9.21 -8.25
C LYS A 85 13.39 8.72 -8.17
N GLU A 86 12.62 8.84 -9.24
CA GLU A 86 11.23 8.40 -9.29
C GLU A 86 11.11 6.89 -9.44
N LEU A 87 12.09 6.25 -10.11
CA LEU A 87 12.19 4.80 -10.18
C LEU A 87 12.35 4.20 -8.77
N TYR A 88 13.19 4.78 -7.92
CA TYR A 88 13.28 4.38 -6.51
C TYR A 88 11.96 4.53 -5.77
N MET A 89 11.24 5.63 -5.97
CA MET A 89 9.94 5.83 -5.33
C MET A 89 8.93 4.76 -5.74
N ILE A 90 8.89 4.39 -7.03
CA ILE A 90 8.08 3.28 -7.53
C ILE A 90 8.51 1.98 -6.86
N PHE A 91 9.81 1.69 -6.81
CA PHE A 91 10.36 0.47 -6.21
C PHE A 91 10.01 0.33 -4.73
N PHE A 92 10.24 1.37 -3.92
CA PHE A 92 9.90 1.37 -2.50
C PHE A 92 8.38 1.26 -2.26
N THR A 93 7.57 1.92 -3.08
CA THR A 93 6.11 1.77 -3.01
C THR A 93 5.68 0.34 -3.35
N GLY A 94 6.33 -0.29 -4.33
CA GLY A 94 6.13 -1.70 -4.65
C GLY A 94 6.48 -2.63 -3.49
N ILE A 95 7.60 -2.39 -2.80
CA ILE A 95 7.97 -3.16 -1.61
C ILE A 95 6.92 -3.00 -0.52
N ILE A 96 6.49 -1.77 -0.22
CA ILE A 96 5.45 -1.50 0.78
C ILE A 96 4.16 -2.23 0.42
N ALA A 97 3.74 -2.17 -0.84
CA ALA A 97 2.58 -2.90 -1.33
C ALA A 97 2.72 -4.41 -1.11
N VAL A 98 3.87 -5.00 -1.43
CA VAL A 98 4.13 -6.44 -1.21
C VAL A 98 4.09 -6.80 0.27
N VAL A 99 4.69 -5.98 1.15
CA VAL A 99 4.66 -6.21 2.60
C VAL A 99 3.22 -6.21 3.11
N VAL A 100 2.40 -5.25 2.70
CA VAL A 100 0.98 -5.19 3.07
C VAL A 100 0.21 -6.40 2.55
N LEU A 101 0.48 -6.87 1.34
CA LEU A 101 -0.16 -8.09 0.83
C LEU A 101 0.21 -9.34 1.64
N ILE A 102 1.48 -9.42 2.11
CA ILE A 102 1.92 -10.50 3.00
C ILE A 102 1.22 -10.43 4.35
N THR A 103 1.05 -9.24 4.93
CA THR A 103 0.34 -9.10 6.21
C THR A 103 -1.12 -9.48 6.07
N MET A 104 -1.80 -9.05 5.00
CA MET A 104 -3.18 -9.45 4.70
C MET A 104 -3.31 -10.98 4.58
N TRP A 105 -2.35 -11.62 3.89
CA TRP A 105 -2.32 -13.08 3.76
C TRP A 105 -2.14 -13.78 5.11
N GLN A 106 -1.23 -13.29 5.96
CA GLN A 106 -1.01 -13.82 7.30
C GLN A 106 -2.24 -13.67 8.17
N GLN A 107 -2.90 -12.51 8.13
CA GLN A 107 -4.13 -12.25 8.88
C GLN A 107 -5.30 -13.15 8.43
N MET A 108 -5.37 -13.49 7.14
CA MET A 108 -6.36 -14.45 6.64
C MET A 108 -6.16 -15.87 7.16
N HIS A 109 -4.91 -16.32 7.34
CA HIS A 109 -4.58 -17.71 7.71
C HIS A 109 -4.20 -17.90 9.18
N GLY A 110 -3.89 -16.81 9.90
CA GLY A 110 -3.41 -16.82 11.27
C GLY A 110 -4.47 -17.09 12.35
N ILE A 111 -5.70 -17.46 11.95
CA ILE A 111 -6.81 -17.78 12.87
C ILE A 111 -7.00 -19.29 13.02
N ALA A 112 -6.17 -20.11 12.36
CA ALA A 112 -6.09 -21.54 12.64
C ALA A 112 -5.26 -21.78 13.92
N GLY A 113 -5.86 -21.48 15.08
CA GLY A 113 -5.36 -21.78 16.42
C GLY A 113 -6.52 -22.04 17.35
#